data_AF-A0A916TNB1-F1
#
_entry.id   AF-A0A916TNB1-F1
#
_cell.length_a   1.000
_cell.length_b   1.000
_cell.length_c   1.000
_cell.angle_alpha   90.00
_cell.angle_beta   90.00
_cell.angle_gamma   90.00
#
_symmetry.space_group_name_H-M   'P 1'
#
loop_
_entity.id
_entity.type
_entity.pdbx_description
1 polymer ?
#
loop_
_entity_poly.entity_id
_entity_poly.type
_entity_poly.pdbx_seq_one_letter_code
_entity_poly.pdbx_strand_id
1 'polypeptide(L)'
;MSISLLPDNPASWTYRSWEELMSIPREQREKLQLEATQIMFRRLRDRIPALKKLADRQGVDTIDKIEDILPVCFDHRVLKNYPIQIIENRDFAKLTTWLDKLTAHDLTKVDLTGLKTIEEWLGRLEAYGMLVTYSSGTTGKLSFVPRSKDEFGPWKFHFFNVNYAASGVNSWTTKLPTFFPGYRGGYQTMLKMMSLFNVEMAGGEEHYHTLYNTHIPADLMALSGRLQAAEDKGELATLGLDPALIEQRQQMLAQGRSKDGDLDAWFTDLIEKYKGQRVKIGGTFADMFRVAKAGLERGVRCEFAPGSIISGGGGMKGYKDAPDDWEDQIKTFFGVDFMGNQYGFSECIGNAPLGKDDFFYLPPYSVPLLMGPDGEALPREGVQTGRLVLVDLVPQSYWGGFTSGDEVTIHWDDEDTETGWRAPRIAKSIRRIGENEGGEDKITCAGSQQAYNEFMEFVAGEA
;
A
#
# COMPACT_ATOMS: atom_id res chain seq x y z
N MET A 1 -33.40 -6.39 0.16
CA MET A 1 -33.26 -6.29 -1.31
C MET A 1 -31.86 -6.76 -1.64
N SER A 2 -31.66 -7.67 -2.59
CA SER A 2 -30.31 -8.06 -3.02
C SER A 2 -29.63 -6.85 -3.67
N ILE A 3 -28.44 -6.49 -3.21
CA ILE A 3 -27.63 -5.45 -3.85
C ILE A 3 -27.33 -5.85 -5.30
N SER A 4 -27.52 -4.92 -6.24
CA SER A 4 -27.12 -5.10 -7.63
C SER A 4 -25.81 -4.36 -7.86
N LEU A 5 -24.77 -5.13 -8.17
CA LEU A 5 -23.44 -4.66 -8.53
C LEU A 5 -23.18 -5.04 -9.99
N LEU A 6 -22.65 -4.10 -10.77
CA LEU A 6 -22.36 -4.32 -12.17
C LEU A 6 -20.89 -4.77 -12.35
N PRO A 7 -20.62 -5.92 -12.98
CA PRO A 7 -19.26 -6.43 -13.18
C PRO A 7 -18.41 -5.63 -14.17
N ASP A 8 -19.01 -4.75 -14.97
CA ASP A 8 -18.30 -3.90 -15.93
C ASP A 8 -17.70 -2.62 -15.31
N ASN A 9 -18.08 -2.30 -14.06
CA ASN A 9 -17.56 -1.18 -13.28
C ASN A 9 -17.37 -1.54 -11.79
N PRO A 10 -16.47 -2.48 -11.47
CA PRO A 10 -16.14 -2.84 -10.09
C PRO A 10 -15.66 -1.69 -9.22
N ALA A 11 -15.04 -0.67 -9.81
CA ALA A 11 -14.65 0.54 -9.09
C ALA A 11 -15.84 1.27 -8.45
N SER A 12 -17.04 1.17 -9.02
CA SER A 12 -18.27 1.74 -8.43
C SER A 12 -18.75 1.00 -7.17
N TRP A 13 -18.29 -0.23 -6.94
CA TRP A 13 -18.70 -1.01 -5.77
C TRP A 13 -18.17 -0.38 -4.48
N THR A 14 -17.05 0.34 -4.54
CA THR A 14 -16.50 1.04 -3.37
C THR A 14 -17.45 2.13 -2.85
N TYR A 15 -18.41 2.59 -3.65
CA TYR A 15 -19.42 3.58 -3.25
C TYR A 15 -20.54 3.00 -2.37
N ARG A 16 -20.60 1.68 -2.20
CA ARG A 16 -21.53 1.01 -1.29
C ARG A 16 -21.00 1.03 0.14
N SER A 17 -21.89 0.83 1.12
CA SER A 17 -21.42 0.71 2.50
C SER A 17 -20.62 -0.58 2.68
N TRP A 18 -19.77 -0.62 3.71
CA TRP A 18 -19.02 -1.83 4.02
C TRP A 18 -19.96 -2.99 4.34
N GLU A 19 -21.00 -2.76 5.14
CA GLU A 19 -22.01 -3.77 5.51
C GLU A 19 -22.72 -4.34 4.28
N GLU A 20 -23.10 -3.49 3.33
CA GLU A 20 -23.71 -3.92 2.08
C GLU A 20 -22.79 -4.86 1.30
N LEU A 21 -21.51 -4.48 1.15
CA LEU A 21 -20.51 -5.28 0.44
C LEU A 21 -20.21 -6.61 1.15
N MET A 22 -20.09 -6.59 2.47
CA MET A 22 -19.79 -7.76 3.28
C MET A 22 -21.01 -8.63 3.56
N SER A 23 -22.20 -8.26 3.08
CA SER A 23 -23.41 -9.09 3.18
C SER A 23 -23.64 -9.98 1.94
N ILE A 24 -22.85 -9.80 0.89
CA ILE A 24 -23.04 -10.52 -0.38
C ILE A 24 -22.74 -12.02 -0.16
N PRO A 25 -23.70 -12.91 -0.44
CA PRO A 25 -23.47 -14.35 -0.31
C PRO A 25 -22.32 -14.84 -1.18
N ARG A 26 -21.53 -15.79 -0.69
CA ARG A 26 -20.37 -16.36 -1.41
C ARG A 26 -20.62 -16.67 -2.88
N GLU A 27 -21.67 -17.43 -3.22
CA GLU A 27 -21.94 -17.81 -4.61
C GLU A 27 -22.15 -16.58 -5.51
N GLN A 28 -22.90 -15.58 -5.03
CA GLN A 28 -23.11 -14.34 -5.75
C GLN A 28 -21.81 -13.53 -5.87
N ARG A 29 -21.02 -13.46 -4.79
CA ARG A 29 -19.73 -12.77 -4.72
C ARG A 29 -18.74 -13.36 -5.73
N GLU A 30 -18.57 -14.68 -5.74
CA GLU A 30 -17.61 -15.37 -6.60
C GLU A 30 -17.99 -15.28 -8.08
N LYS A 31 -19.29 -15.40 -8.40
CA LYS A 31 -19.78 -15.16 -9.77
C LYS A 31 -19.46 -13.74 -10.23
N LEU A 32 -19.75 -12.74 -9.40
CA LEU A 32 -19.49 -11.33 -9.70
C LEU A 32 -17.98 -11.07 -9.89
N GLN A 33 -17.14 -11.68 -9.06
CA GLN A 33 -15.68 -11.57 -9.14
C GLN A 33 -15.13 -12.16 -10.45
N LEU A 34 -15.63 -13.32 -10.88
CA LEU A 34 -15.23 -13.93 -12.14
C LEU A 34 -15.62 -13.05 -13.34
N GLU A 35 -16.88 -12.61 -13.40
CA GLU A 35 -17.38 -11.76 -14.47
C GLU A 35 -16.61 -10.42 -14.55
N ALA A 36 -16.31 -9.80 -13.41
CA ALA A 36 -15.54 -8.56 -13.36
C ALA A 36 -14.08 -8.76 -13.78
N THR A 37 -13.45 -9.86 -13.33
CA THR A 37 -12.06 -10.20 -13.72
C THR A 37 -11.95 -10.42 -15.22
N GLN A 38 -12.91 -11.14 -15.81
CA GLN A 38 -13.02 -11.34 -17.25
C GLN A 38 -13.11 -10.03 -18.03
N ILE A 39 -13.97 -9.11 -17.59
CA ILE A 39 -14.14 -7.81 -18.25
C ILE A 39 -12.88 -6.96 -18.12
N MET A 40 -12.29 -6.90 -16.92
CA MET A 40 -11.07 -6.15 -16.65
C MET A 40 -9.90 -6.66 -17.50
N PHE A 41 -9.68 -7.98 -17.55
CA PHE A 41 -8.62 -8.58 -18.37
C PHE A 41 -8.79 -8.21 -19.85
N ARG A 42 -9.99 -8.41 -20.42
CA ARG A 42 -10.27 -8.03 -21.82
C ARG A 42 -10.04 -6.53 -22.07
N ARG A 43 -10.43 -5.68 -21.14
CA ARG A 43 -10.27 -4.22 -21.27
C ARG A 43 -8.81 -3.80 -21.24
N LEU A 44 -7.98 -4.42 -20.41
CA LEU A 44 -6.63 -3.97 -20.13
C LEU A 44 -5.55 -4.71 -20.92
N ARG A 45 -5.78 -5.96 -21.34
CA ARG A 45 -4.78 -6.81 -22.01
C ARG A 45 -4.04 -6.06 -23.10
N ASP A 46 -4.74 -5.51 -24.08
CA ASP A 46 -4.12 -4.83 -25.22
C ASP A 46 -3.86 -3.33 -25.00
N ARG A 47 -4.26 -2.78 -23.84
CA ARG A 47 -4.00 -1.38 -23.48
C ARG A 47 -2.76 -1.19 -22.62
N ILE A 48 -2.34 -2.23 -21.89
CA ILE A 48 -1.15 -2.21 -21.04
C ILE A 48 -0.06 -3.07 -21.69
N PRO A 49 1.02 -2.49 -22.24
CA PRO A 49 2.05 -3.24 -22.97
C PRO A 49 2.65 -4.41 -22.19
N ALA A 50 2.92 -4.22 -20.89
CA ALA A 50 3.45 -5.25 -20.00
C ALA A 50 2.47 -6.44 -19.86
N LEU A 51 1.19 -6.16 -19.64
CA LEU A 51 0.17 -7.19 -19.51
C LEU A 51 0.00 -7.96 -20.81
N LYS A 52 -0.05 -7.26 -21.95
CA LYS A 52 -0.10 -7.88 -23.28
C LYS A 52 1.05 -8.87 -23.46
N LYS A 53 2.27 -8.42 -23.20
CA LYS A 53 3.49 -9.22 -23.36
C LYS A 53 3.42 -10.48 -22.49
N LEU A 54 3.04 -10.35 -21.22
CA LEU A 54 2.94 -11.49 -20.31
C LEU A 54 1.84 -12.46 -20.75
N ALA A 55 0.65 -11.97 -21.08
CA ALA A 55 -0.47 -12.78 -21.56
C ALA A 55 -0.10 -13.56 -22.84
N ASP A 56 0.49 -12.89 -23.83
CA ASP A 56 0.90 -13.51 -25.09
C ASP A 56 2.00 -14.57 -24.87
N ARG A 57 2.91 -14.37 -23.90
CA ARG A 57 3.95 -15.34 -23.56
C ARG A 57 3.44 -16.52 -22.75
N GLN A 58 2.45 -16.31 -21.89
CA GLN A 58 1.84 -17.38 -21.09
C GLN A 58 0.71 -18.11 -21.84
N GLY A 59 0.33 -17.64 -23.04
CA GLY A 59 -0.76 -18.21 -23.81
C GLY A 59 -2.14 -17.99 -23.17
N VAL A 60 -2.31 -16.88 -22.43
CA VAL A 60 -3.57 -16.54 -21.76
C VAL A 60 -4.36 -15.59 -22.65
N ASP A 61 -5.36 -16.13 -23.36
CA ASP A 61 -6.25 -15.35 -24.23
C ASP A 61 -7.58 -14.99 -23.57
N THR A 62 -8.08 -15.88 -22.70
CA THR A 62 -9.35 -15.76 -21.98
C THR A 62 -9.18 -16.17 -20.52
N ILE A 63 -10.12 -15.73 -19.69
CA ILE A 63 -10.24 -16.12 -18.28
C ILE A 63 -11.58 -16.86 -18.17
N ASP A 64 -11.57 -18.18 -18.08
CA ASP A 64 -12.81 -18.97 -18.05
C ASP A 64 -13.20 -19.35 -16.62
N LYS A 65 -12.20 -19.51 -15.75
CA LYS A 65 -12.32 -19.61 -14.28
C LYS A 65 -11.35 -18.64 -13.59
N ILE A 66 -11.56 -18.39 -12.29
CA ILE A 66 -10.81 -17.33 -11.60
C ILE A 66 -9.32 -17.63 -11.53
N GLU A 67 -8.93 -18.92 -11.48
CA GLU A 67 -7.56 -19.38 -11.41
C GLU A 67 -6.76 -19.09 -12.69
N ASP A 68 -7.42 -18.92 -13.84
CA ASP A 68 -6.75 -18.65 -15.12
C ASP A 68 -6.04 -17.28 -15.13
N ILE A 69 -6.34 -16.41 -14.17
CA ILE A 69 -5.68 -15.11 -14.00
C ILE A 69 -4.25 -15.23 -13.45
N LEU A 70 -3.96 -16.34 -12.76
CA LEU A 70 -2.72 -16.53 -12.00
C LEU A 70 -1.44 -16.32 -12.84
N PRO A 71 -1.34 -16.84 -14.07
CA PRO A 71 -0.12 -16.68 -14.89
C PRO A 71 0.13 -15.24 -15.35
N VAL A 72 -0.89 -14.38 -15.34
CA VAL A 72 -0.79 -12.97 -15.75
C VAL A 72 -0.74 -12.00 -14.57
N CYS A 73 -0.68 -12.50 -13.33
CA CYS A 73 -0.42 -11.66 -12.15
C CYS A 73 1.05 -11.23 -12.10
N PHE A 74 1.28 -9.93 -11.94
CA PHE A 74 2.62 -9.37 -11.79
C PHE A 74 3.18 -9.73 -10.42
N ASP A 75 4.46 -10.09 -10.33
CA ASP A 75 5.10 -10.21 -9.03
C ASP A 75 5.54 -8.83 -8.53
N HIS A 76 5.82 -8.75 -7.24
CA HIS A 76 6.21 -7.52 -6.55
C HIS A 76 7.52 -6.85 -7.08
N ARG A 77 8.24 -7.46 -8.03
CA ARG A 77 9.46 -6.94 -8.66
C ARG A 77 9.17 -6.11 -9.91
N VAL A 78 8.05 -6.36 -10.60
CA VAL A 78 7.71 -5.70 -11.88
C VAL A 78 7.74 -4.19 -11.77
N LEU A 79 7.10 -3.63 -10.73
CA LEU A 79 6.99 -2.19 -10.52
C LEU A 79 8.29 -1.51 -10.07
N LYS A 80 9.35 -2.28 -9.86
CA LYS A 80 10.71 -1.79 -9.61
C LYS A 80 11.69 -2.35 -10.62
N ASN A 81 11.23 -2.82 -11.78
CA ASN A 81 12.09 -3.44 -12.78
C ASN A 81 12.57 -2.44 -13.85
N TYR A 82 13.17 -1.34 -13.41
CA TYR A 82 13.87 -0.36 -14.27
C TYR A 82 15.38 -0.39 -13.99
N PRO A 83 16.28 -0.22 -14.96
CA PRO A 83 17.71 -0.11 -14.67
C PRO A 83 18.01 0.98 -13.63
N ILE A 84 18.80 0.67 -12.58
CA ILE A 84 19.07 1.63 -11.49
C ILE A 84 19.75 2.90 -12.01
N GLN A 85 20.54 2.78 -13.08
CA GLN A 85 21.22 3.88 -13.76
C GLN A 85 20.24 4.94 -14.27
N ILE A 86 18.97 4.61 -14.53
CA ILE A 86 17.95 5.60 -14.89
C ILE A 86 17.71 6.58 -13.74
N ILE A 87 17.67 6.09 -12.49
CA ILE A 87 17.54 6.94 -11.29
C ILE A 87 18.82 7.73 -11.05
N GLU A 88 19.98 7.07 -11.19
CA GLU A 88 21.29 7.67 -10.93
C GLU A 88 21.60 8.80 -11.92
N ASN A 89 21.33 8.57 -13.20
CA ASN A 89 21.52 9.56 -14.26
C ASN A 89 20.34 10.53 -14.40
N ARG A 90 19.27 10.33 -13.62
CA ARG A 90 18.03 11.13 -13.69
C ARG A 90 17.45 11.19 -15.10
N ASP A 91 17.50 10.05 -15.79
CA ASP A 91 16.99 9.92 -17.16
C ASP A 91 15.46 9.77 -17.12
N PHE A 92 14.77 10.87 -16.81
CA PHE A 92 13.30 10.88 -16.67
C PHE A 92 12.58 10.50 -17.96
N ALA A 93 13.22 10.67 -19.12
CA ALA A 93 12.70 10.19 -20.40
C ALA A 93 12.61 8.66 -20.42
N LYS A 94 13.71 7.96 -20.07
CA LYS A 94 13.68 6.50 -19.94
C LYS A 94 12.80 6.02 -18.80
N LEU A 95 12.76 6.73 -17.67
CA LEU A 95 11.89 6.37 -16.56
C LEU A 95 10.40 6.46 -16.96
N THR A 96 10.03 7.51 -17.68
CA THR A 96 8.67 7.69 -18.21
C THR A 96 8.34 6.62 -19.24
N THR A 97 9.28 6.31 -20.15
CA THR A 97 9.12 5.23 -21.14
C THR A 97 8.95 3.86 -20.50
N TRP A 98 9.65 3.60 -19.39
CA TRP A 98 9.46 2.39 -18.59
C TRP A 98 8.06 2.35 -17.95
N LEU A 99 7.64 3.44 -17.31
CA LEU A 99 6.34 3.54 -16.65
C LEU A 99 5.16 3.42 -17.65
N ASP A 100 5.33 3.95 -18.86
CA ASP A 100 4.36 3.89 -19.97
C ASP A 100 3.96 2.45 -20.31
N LYS A 101 4.88 1.49 -20.15
CA LYS A 101 4.59 0.06 -20.37
C LYS A 101 3.64 -0.55 -19.33
N LEU A 102 3.46 0.11 -18.19
CA LEU A 102 2.73 -0.39 -17.02
C LEU A 102 1.35 0.25 -16.84
N THR A 103 0.97 1.18 -17.71
CA THR A 103 -0.32 1.89 -17.66
C THR A 103 -1.04 1.85 -19.01
N ALA A 104 -2.33 2.11 -18.98
CA ALA A 104 -3.18 2.30 -20.16
C ALA A 104 -3.22 3.78 -20.62
N HIS A 105 -2.54 4.68 -19.89
CA HIS A 105 -2.34 6.08 -20.29
C HIS A 105 -1.11 6.22 -21.19
N ASP A 106 -1.20 7.11 -22.17
CA ASP A 106 -0.08 7.44 -23.06
C ASP A 106 0.78 8.53 -22.41
N LEU A 107 1.91 8.14 -21.81
CA LEU A 107 2.81 9.04 -21.09
C LEU A 107 3.79 9.76 -22.02
N THR A 108 3.81 9.46 -23.33
CA THR A 108 4.63 10.20 -24.32
C THR A 108 4.21 11.68 -24.43
N LYS A 109 3.01 12.00 -23.93
CA LYS A 109 2.43 13.36 -23.89
C LYS A 109 2.86 14.20 -22.69
N VAL A 110 3.61 13.64 -21.75
CA VAL A 110 4.07 14.35 -20.55
C VAL A 110 5.27 15.24 -20.91
N ASP A 111 5.20 16.53 -20.60
CA ASP A 111 6.34 17.45 -20.81
C ASP A 111 7.44 17.23 -19.77
N LEU A 112 8.54 16.60 -20.17
CA LEU A 112 9.68 16.28 -19.32
C LEU A 112 10.76 17.38 -19.30
N THR A 113 10.50 18.54 -19.91
CA THR A 113 11.50 19.60 -20.02
C THR A 113 11.86 20.16 -18.64
N GLY A 114 13.16 20.24 -18.37
CA GLY A 114 13.71 20.91 -17.19
C GLY A 114 13.61 20.14 -15.88
N LEU A 115 13.15 18.88 -15.90
CA LEU A 115 13.07 18.03 -14.71
C LEU A 115 14.47 17.74 -14.14
N LYS A 116 14.62 17.91 -12.84
CA LYS A 116 15.86 17.67 -12.08
C LYS A 116 15.70 16.61 -11.00
N THR A 117 14.50 16.40 -10.48
CA THR A 117 14.24 15.49 -9.35
C THR A 117 13.10 14.52 -9.66
N ILE A 118 13.09 13.38 -8.96
CA ILE A 118 11.98 12.42 -9.02
C ILE A 118 10.68 13.11 -8.60
N GLU A 119 10.73 14.03 -7.64
CA GLU A 119 9.55 14.77 -7.19
C GLU A 119 8.96 15.68 -8.27
N GLU A 120 9.80 16.39 -9.04
CA GLU A 120 9.34 17.20 -10.17
C GLU A 120 8.72 16.31 -11.26
N TRP A 121 9.33 15.14 -11.52
CA TRP A 121 8.80 14.15 -12.45
C TRP A 121 7.41 13.63 -12.01
N LEU A 122 7.27 13.24 -10.73
CA LEU A 122 5.99 12.82 -10.15
C LEU A 122 4.95 13.94 -10.18
N GLY A 123 5.35 15.19 -9.90
CA GLY A 123 4.47 16.35 -9.98
C GLY A 123 3.99 16.62 -11.41
N ARG A 124 4.84 16.41 -12.41
CA ARG A 124 4.46 16.55 -13.82
C ARG A 124 3.51 15.45 -14.28
N LEU A 125 3.72 14.22 -13.83
CA LEU A 125 2.79 13.10 -14.01
C LEU A 125 1.43 13.41 -13.36
N GLU A 126 1.42 13.97 -12.15
CA GLU A 126 0.19 14.37 -11.45
C GLU A 126 -0.58 15.50 -12.15
N ALA A 127 0.14 16.46 -12.72
CA ALA A 127 -0.45 17.50 -13.57
C ALA A 127 -1.10 16.90 -14.83
N TYR A 128 -0.50 15.86 -15.42
CA TYR A 128 -1.05 15.14 -16.57
C TYR A 128 -2.29 14.29 -16.22
N GLY A 129 -2.40 13.82 -14.97
CA GLY A 129 -3.53 13.00 -14.51
C GLY A 129 -3.11 11.67 -13.86
N MET A 130 -1.81 11.41 -13.75
CA MET A 130 -1.27 10.21 -13.09
C MET A 130 -1.03 10.47 -11.60
N LEU A 131 -1.57 9.64 -10.72
CA LEU A 131 -1.32 9.71 -9.27
C LEU A 131 -0.27 8.66 -8.86
N VAL A 132 0.89 8.72 -9.49
CA VAL A 132 1.96 7.73 -9.27
C VAL A 132 2.45 7.83 -7.84
N THR A 133 2.45 6.70 -7.13
CA THR A 133 3.01 6.58 -5.79
C THR A 133 4.16 5.59 -5.77
N TYR A 134 4.91 5.53 -4.67
CA TYR A 134 5.95 4.54 -4.50
C TYR A 134 5.95 3.81 -3.16
N SER A 135 6.57 2.63 -3.12
CA SER A 135 6.76 1.81 -1.91
C SER A 135 7.76 2.43 -0.92
N SER A 136 7.87 1.95 0.33
CA SER A 136 8.85 2.50 1.29
C SER A 136 10.34 2.24 0.96
N GLY A 137 10.66 1.55 -0.15
CA GLY A 137 12.04 1.44 -0.65
C GLY A 137 12.96 0.51 0.17
N THR A 138 12.41 -0.37 1.01
CA THR A 138 13.22 -1.17 1.97
C THR A 138 14.19 -2.17 1.35
N THR A 139 14.12 -2.41 0.05
CA THR A 139 15.08 -3.23 -0.71
C THR A 139 16.06 -2.39 -1.54
N GLY A 140 16.15 -1.08 -1.28
CA GLY A 140 17.06 -0.15 -1.98
C GLY A 140 16.59 0.34 -3.35
N LYS A 141 15.36 0.01 -3.76
CA LYS A 141 14.76 0.46 -5.03
C LYS A 141 13.27 0.71 -4.85
N LEU A 142 12.76 1.79 -5.42
CA LEU A 142 11.35 2.16 -5.31
C LEU A 142 10.50 1.36 -6.30
N SER A 143 9.44 0.70 -5.82
CA SER A 143 8.35 0.29 -6.71
C SER A 143 7.47 1.50 -7.02
N PHE A 144 7.35 1.91 -8.28
CA PHE A 144 6.42 2.96 -8.72
C PHE A 144 5.10 2.33 -9.17
N VAL A 145 4.00 2.74 -8.55
CA VAL A 145 2.66 2.24 -8.85
C VAL A 145 1.98 3.22 -9.83
N PRO A 146 1.63 2.79 -11.05
CA PRO A 146 1.14 3.65 -12.13
C PRO A 146 -0.36 4.02 -11.97
N ARG A 147 -0.76 4.42 -10.76
CA ARG A 147 -2.14 4.84 -10.48
C ARG A 147 -2.45 6.17 -11.17
N SER A 148 -3.71 6.42 -11.48
CA SER A 148 -4.17 7.65 -12.12
C SER A 148 -5.34 8.30 -11.36
N LYS A 149 -5.78 9.47 -11.83
CA LYS A 149 -6.99 10.13 -11.33
C LYS A 149 -8.26 9.34 -11.68
N ASP A 150 -8.22 8.39 -12.61
CA ASP A 150 -9.36 7.50 -12.92
C ASP A 150 -9.81 6.70 -11.69
N GLU A 151 -8.86 6.36 -10.82
CA GLU A 151 -9.13 5.62 -9.58
C GLU A 151 -9.43 6.52 -8.38
N PHE A 152 -9.34 7.85 -8.49
CA PHE A 152 -9.36 8.74 -7.33
C PHE A 152 -10.64 8.64 -6.50
N GLY A 153 -11.80 8.69 -7.16
CA GLY A 153 -13.11 8.56 -6.51
C GLY A 153 -13.26 7.20 -5.81
N PRO A 154 -13.12 6.09 -6.55
CA PRO A 154 -13.19 4.75 -5.97
C PRO A 154 -12.21 4.51 -4.82
N TRP A 155 -10.98 5.02 -4.95
CA TRP A 155 -9.94 4.90 -3.93
C TRP A 155 -10.29 5.67 -2.66
N LYS A 156 -10.81 6.90 -2.79
CA LYS A 156 -11.29 7.69 -1.65
C LYS A 156 -12.37 6.94 -0.87
N PHE A 157 -13.38 6.43 -1.57
CA PHE A 157 -14.48 5.72 -0.92
C PHE A 157 -14.04 4.41 -0.28
N HIS A 158 -13.17 3.65 -0.97
CA HIS A 158 -12.53 2.48 -0.39
C HIS A 158 -11.78 2.84 0.91
N PHE A 159 -10.96 3.90 0.87
CA PHE A 159 -10.18 4.35 2.01
C PHE A 159 -11.08 4.68 3.22
N PHE A 160 -12.18 5.40 3.00
CA PHE A 160 -13.14 5.73 4.05
C PHE A 160 -13.86 4.48 4.58
N ASN A 161 -14.28 3.57 3.69
CA ASN A 161 -14.97 2.34 4.08
C ASN A 161 -14.08 1.42 4.92
N VAL A 162 -12.82 1.22 4.55
CA VAL A 162 -11.91 0.36 5.33
C VAL A 162 -11.54 1.03 6.65
N ASN A 163 -11.34 2.36 6.69
CA ASN A 163 -11.12 3.05 7.96
C ASN A 163 -12.34 2.93 8.88
N TYR A 164 -13.56 2.99 8.35
CA TYR A 164 -14.78 2.75 9.10
C TYR A 164 -14.85 1.31 9.61
N ALA A 165 -14.65 0.32 8.75
CA ALA A 165 -14.66 -1.09 9.12
C ALA A 165 -13.61 -1.41 10.20
N ALA A 166 -12.41 -0.83 10.10
CA ALA A 166 -11.32 -1.03 11.05
C ALA A 166 -11.43 -0.19 12.33
N SER A 167 -12.42 0.70 12.50
CA SER A 167 -12.47 1.58 13.68
C SER A 167 -13.86 1.82 14.27
N GLY A 168 -14.92 1.49 13.53
CA GLY A 168 -16.30 1.84 13.86
C GLY A 168 -16.64 3.33 13.67
N VAL A 169 -15.69 4.17 13.26
CA VAL A 169 -15.92 5.62 13.06
C VAL A 169 -16.20 5.94 11.60
N ASN A 170 -17.41 6.40 11.31
CA ASN A 170 -17.77 6.85 9.97
C ASN A 170 -17.23 8.27 9.72
N SER A 171 -16.11 8.37 9.01
CA SER A 171 -15.45 9.65 8.73
C SER A 171 -16.16 10.56 7.73
N TRP A 172 -17.27 10.11 7.12
CA TRP A 172 -18.16 11.01 6.38
C TRP A 172 -18.95 11.92 7.30
N THR A 173 -19.36 11.42 8.47
CA THR A 173 -20.22 12.15 9.42
C THR A 173 -19.52 12.57 10.69
N THR A 174 -18.46 11.86 11.10
CA THR A 174 -17.71 12.11 12.33
C THR A 174 -16.28 12.51 11.99
N LYS A 175 -15.90 13.74 12.31
CA LYS A 175 -14.54 14.26 12.13
C LYS A 175 -13.80 14.18 13.45
N LEU A 176 -12.60 13.57 13.43
CA LEU A 176 -11.73 13.47 14.59
C LEU A 176 -10.41 14.16 14.30
N PRO A 177 -9.95 15.09 15.16
CA PRO A 177 -8.58 15.58 15.12
C PRO A 177 -7.62 14.39 15.03
N THR A 178 -6.77 14.41 14.01
CA THR A 178 -5.95 13.26 13.64
C THR A 178 -4.48 13.59 13.85
N PHE A 179 -3.79 12.75 14.60
CA PHE A 179 -2.37 12.90 14.90
C PHE A 179 -1.57 11.86 14.12
N PHE A 180 -0.55 12.29 13.40
CA PHE A 180 0.36 11.43 12.67
C PHE A 180 1.82 11.80 12.98
N PRO A 181 2.59 10.95 13.71
CA PRO A 181 3.97 11.25 14.12
C PRO A 181 4.96 11.08 12.96
N GLY A 182 4.69 11.70 11.82
CA GLY A 182 5.51 11.64 10.61
C GLY A 182 5.37 12.90 9.77
N TYR A 183 5.69 12.75 8.48
CA TYR A 183 5.65 13.84 7.51
C TYR A 183 4.24 14.06 6.95
N ARG A 184 3.87 15.31 6.69
CA ARG A 184 2.58 15.70 6.13
C ARG A 184 2.34 15.18 4.72
N GLY A 185 3.40 15.05 3.92
CA GLY A 185 3.27 14.73 2.51
C GLY A 185 4.40 13.91 1.93
N GLY A 186 4.29 13.64 0.64
CA GLY A 186 5.22 12.85 -0.15
C GLY A 186 4.46 11.90 -1.09
N TYR A 187 5.19 11.31 -2.01
CA TYR A 187 4.62 10.35 -2.99
C TYR A 187 4.77 8.89 -2.55
N GLN A 188 5.39 8.63 -1.40
CA GLN A 188 5.29 7.31 -0.76
C GLN A 188 3.81 7.01 -0.50
N THR A 189 3.37 5.80 -0.84
CA THR A 189 1.92 5.47 -0.96
C THR A 189 1.10 5.81 0.29
N MET A 190 1.63 5.53 1.49
CA MET A 190 0.95 5.87 2.75
C MET A 190 0.86 7.38 2.96
N LEU A 191 1.97 8.11 2.76
CA LEU A 191 2.00 9.58 2.87
C LEU A 191 1.10 10.26 1.83
N LYS A 192 1.07 9.74 0.60
CA LYS A 192 0.19 10.26 -0.44
C LYS A 192 -1.28 10.05 -0.06
N MET A 193 -1.68 8.86 0.39
CA MET A 193 -3.05 8.61 0.90
C MET A 193 -3.42 9.54 2.05
N MET A 194 -2.46 9.82 2.94
CA MET A 194 -2.66 10.76 4.03
C MET A 194 -2.96 12.17 3.54
N SER A 195 -2.16 12.69 2.62
CA SER A 195 -2.38 14.01 2.03
C SER A 195 -3.68 14.09 1.22
N LEU A 196 -4.07 13.01 0.53
CA LEU A 196 -5.27 12.99 -0.30
C LEU A 196 -6.58 12.84 0.51
N PHE A 197 -6.58 12.02 1.55
CA PHE A 197 -7.82 11.58 2.20
C PHE A 197 -7.91 11.86 3.69
N ASN A 198 -6.80 11.76 4.45
CA ASN A 198 -6.87 11.94 5.92
C ASN A 198 -7.17 13.38 6.33
N VAL A 199 -6.74 14.38 5.54
CA VAL A 199 -7.07 15.79 5.81
C VAL A 199 -8.58 15.98 5.86
N GLU A 200 -9.32 15.41 4.91
CA GLU A 200 -10.78 15.47 4.89
C GLU A 200 -11.42 14.63 6.00
N MET A 201 -10.87 13.46 6.32
CA MET A 201 -11.34 12.65 7.45
C MET A 201 -11.19 13.38 8.78
N ALA A 202 -10.10 14.15 8.94
CA ALA A 202 -9.83 14.93 10.14
C ALA A 202 -10.75 16.15 10.29
N GLY A 203 -11.39 16.58 9.20
CA GLY A 203 -12.25 17.77 9.17
C GLY A 203 -11.55 19.04 8.66
N GLY A 204 -10.39 18.90 8.01
CA GLY A 204 -9.63 20.02 7.45
C GLY A 204 -8.19 20.06 7.96
N GLU A 205 -7.39 20.95 7.37
CA GLU A 205 -5.94 21.06 7.67
C GLU A 205 -5.65 21.41 9.13
N GLU A 206 -6.51 22.22 9.76
CA GLU A 206 -6.39 22.63 11.17
C GLU A 206 -6.56 21.47 12.16
N HIS A 207 -7.16 20.37 11.71
CA HIS A 207 -7.43 19.18 12.51
C HIS A 207 -6.54 17.99 12.14
N TYR A 208 -5.68 18.14 11.13
CA TYR A 208 -4.70 17.13 10.75
C TYR A 208 -3.31 17.56 11.23
N HIS A 209 -2.84 16.95 12.30
CA HIS A 209 -1.58 17.28 12.95
C HIS A 209 -0.52 16.26 12.56
N THR A 210 0.58 16.74 12.00
CA THR A 210 1.76 15.92 11.67
C THR A 210 2.97 16.43 12.42
N LEU A 211 3.88 15.54 12.83
CA LEU A 211 5.14 15.93 13.47
C LEU A 211 5.91 16.92 12.60
N TYR A 212 5.99 16.63 11.29
CA TYR A 212 6.65 17.51 10.33
C TYR A 212 5.67 17.95 9.24
N ASN A 213 5.46 19.26 9.13
CA ASN A 213 4.64 19.88 8.08
C ASN A 213 5.35 19.97 6.72
N THR A 214 6.25 19.03 6.46
CA THR A 214 7.03 18.89 5.22
C THR A 214 6.78 17.50 4.62
N HIS A 215 7.56 17.13 3.60
CA HIS A 215 7.50 15.82 2.96
C HIS A 215 8.83 15.08 3.05
N ILE A 216 8.79 13.77 2.79
CA ILE A 216 10.00 12.98 2.56
C ILE A 216 10.37 13.09 1.08
N PRO A 217 11.57 13.60 0.72
CA PRO A 217 11.99 13.69 -0.67
C PRO A 217 12.13 12.32 -1.33
N ALA A 218 11.50 12.16 -2.50
CA ALA A 218 11.51 10.90 -3.25
C ALA A 218 12.92 10.48 -3.66
N ASP A 219 13.75 11.44 -4.07
CA ASP A 219 15.14 11.22 -4.48
C ASP A 219 15.99 10.63 -3.36
N LEU A 220 15.82 11.10 -2.11
CA LEU A 220 16.54 10.56 -0.95
C LEU A 220 16.07 9.15 -0.60
N MET A 221 14.76 8.86 -0.73
CA MET A 221 14.25 7.51 -0.54
C MET A 221 14.80 6.54 -1.59
N ALA A 222 14.86 6.97 -2.85
CA ALA A 222 15.37 6.16 -3.96
C ALA A 222 16.85 5.82 -3.80
N LEU A 223 17.63 6.71 -3.21
CA LEU A 223 19.08 6.56 -3.05
C LEU A 223 19.50 6.11 -1.64
N SER A 224 18.57 5.95 -0.71
CA SER A 224 18.83 5.70 0.73
C SER A 224 19.86 4.58 0.99
N GLY A 225 19.66 3.39 0.42
CA GLY A 225 20.58 2.26 0.60
C GLY A 225 21.98 2.52 0.02
N ARG A 226 22.08 3.24 -1.10
CA ARG A 226 23.36 3.59 -1.73
C ARG A 226 24.08 4.68 -0.96
N LEU A 227 23.35 5.68 -0.46
CA LEU A 227 23.87 6.73 0.41
C LEU A 227 24.46 6.11 1.68
N GLN A 228 23.75 5.16 2.30
CA GLN A 228 24.25 4.44 3.47
C GLN A 228 25.54 3.66 3.14
N ALA A 229 25.55 2.89 2.05
CA ALA A 229 26.73 2.10 1.67
C ALA A 229 27.95 2.97 1.33
N ALA A 230 27.75 4.14 0.72
CA ALA A 230 28.83 5.08 0.43
C ALA A 230 29.32 5.79 1.70
N GLU A 231 28.44 6.08 2.65
CA GLU A 231 28.81 6.62 3.96
C GLU A 231 29.64 5.65 4.78
N ASP A 232 29.23 4.37 4.83
CA ASP A 232 29.97 3.29 5.51
C ASP A 232 31.38 3.11 4.94
N LYS A 233 31.59 3.45 3.66
CA LYS A 233 32.88 3.39 2.96
C LYS A 233 33.65 4.71 2.94
N GLY A 234 33.08 5.82 3.43
CA GLY A 234 33.69 7.15 3.33
C GLY A 234 33.74 7.72 1.90
N GLU A 235 32.94 7.18 0.99
CA GLU A 235 32.95 7.47 -0.45
C GLU A 235 31.85 8.45 -0.88
N LEU A 236 31.15 9.10 0.07
CA LEU A 236 29.96 9.91 -0.23
C LEU A 236 30.24 11.04 -1.24
N ALA A 237 31.42 11.65 -1.19
CA ALA A 237 31.84 12.71 -2.11
C ALA A 237 32.05 12.21 -3.56
N THR A 238 32.30 10.92 -3.74
CA THR A 238 32.51 10.30 -5.06
C THR A 238 31.21 10.01 -5.80
N LEU A 239 30.06 10.10 -5.13
CA LEU A 239 28.75 9.86 -5.73
C LEU A 239 28.30 10.96 -6.71
N GLY A 240 28.96 12.12 -6.72
CA GLY A 240 28.64 13.21 -7.66
C GLY A 240 27.20 13.72 -7.55
N LEU A 241 26.65 13.78 -6.34
CA LEU A 241 25.26 14.17 -6.10
C LEU A 241 25.00 15.63 -6.52
N ASP A 242 23.84 15.88 -7.11
CA ASP A 242 23.37 17.24 -7.43
C ASP A 242 23.27 18.11 -6.15
N PRO A 243 23.64 19.40 -6.22
CA PRO A 243 23.53 20.33 -5.09
C PRO A 243 22.16 20.31 -4.38
N ALA A 244 21.05 20.18 -5.11
CA ALA A 244 19.71 20.16 -4.51
C ALA A 244 19.51 18.94 -3.59
N LEU A 245 20.08 17.78 -3.97
CA LEU A 245 19.98 16.56 -3.16
C LEU A 245 20.88 16.64 -1.91
N ILE A 246 22.06 17.26 -2.05
CA ILE A 246 22.97 17.50 -0.93
C ILE A 246 22.28 18.39 0.10
N GLU A 247 21.63 19.46 -0.34
CA GLU A 247 20.87 20.37 0.52
C GLU A 247 19.72 19.63 1.24
N GLN A 248 18.89 18.88 0.51
CA GLN A 248 17.82 18.07 1.10
C GLN A 248 18.35 17.07 2.14
N ARG A 249 19.48 16.40 1.85
CA ARG A 249 20.10 15.45 2.80
C ARG A 249 20.58 16.17 4.06
N GLN A 250 21.23 17.33 3.92
CA GLN A 250 21.69 18.12 5.06
C GLN A 250 20.52 18.55 5.95
N GLN A 251 19.40 18.98 5.36
CA GLN A 251 18.18 19.33 6.09
C GLN A 251 17.61 18.12 6.84
N MET A 252 17.51 16.94 6.20
CA MET A 252 17.04 15.72 6.86
C MET A 252 17.96 15.25 7.99
N LEU A 253 19.28 15.35 7.82
CA LEU A 253 20.24 15.02 8.88
C LEU A 253 20.17 16.00 10.05
N ALA A 254 19.95 17.29 9.80
CA ALA A 254 19.76 18.27 10.85
C ALA A 254 18.48 17.97 11.65
N GLN A 255 17.37 17.68 10.96
CA GLN A 255 16.10 17.27 11.56
C GLN A 255 16.23 15.95 12.35
N GLY A 256 16.98 14.98 11.83
CA GLY A 256 17.21 13.71 12.52
C GLY A 256 17.87 13.86 13.89
N ARG A 257 18.66 14.94 14.11
CA ARG A 257 19.30 15.23 15.40
C ARG A 257 18.34 15.83 16.43
N SER A 258 17.28 16.50 15.99
CA SER A 258 16.26 17.08 16.89
C SER A 258 15.07 16.15 17.11
N LYS A 259 14.96 15.05 16.36
CA LYS A 259 13.78 14.18 16.29
C LYS A 259 13.17 13.80 17.64
N ASP A 260 13.99 13.37 18.60
CA ASP A 260 13.48 12.96 19.92
C ASP A 260 12.86 14.14 20.68
N GLY A 261 13.50 15.31 20.62
CA GLY A 261 12.97 16.54 21.22
C GLY A 261 11.75 17.11 20.47
N ASP A 262 11.72 16.98 19.14
CA ASP A 262 10.58 17.38 18.32
C ASP A 262 9.35 16.53 18.65
N LEU A 263 9.53 15.21 18.75
CA LEU A 263 8.49 14.27 19.15
C LEU A 263 7.95 14.63 20.54
N ASP A 264 8.83 14.85 21.51
CA ASP A 264 8.45 15.21 22.88
C ASP A 264 7.62 16.50 22.95
N ALA A 265 8.08 17.56 22.30
CA ALA A 265 7.39 18.85 22.27
C ALA A 265 6.04 18.74 21.56
N TRP A 266 6.00 18.06 20.41
CA TRP A 266 4.79 17.89 19.61
C TRP A 266 3.73 17.06 20.33
N PHE A 267 4.13 15.95 20.97
CA PHE A 267 3.20 15.13 21.74
C PHE A 267 2.68 15.85 22.99
N THR A 268 3.54 16.59 23.69
CA THR A 268 3.13 17.35 24.88
C THR A 268 2.06 18.38 24.50
N ASP A 269 2.28 19.17 23.45
CA ASP A 269 1.32 20.16 22.96
C ASP A 269 -0.02 19.52 22.59
N LEU A 270 0.00 18.40 21.86
CA LEU A 270 -1.23 17.71 21.44
C LEU A 270 -1.99 17.08 22.60
N ILE A 271 -1.30 16.47 23.57
CA ILE A 271 -1.95 15.89 24.75
C ILE A 271 -2.65 16.98 25.57
N GLU A 272 -1.99 18.12 25.79
CA GLU A 272 -2.57 19.23 26.55
C GLU A 272 -3.76 19.87 25.81
N LYS A 273 -3.60 20.16 24.52
CA LYS A 273 -4.62 20.83 23.70
C LYS A 273 -5.87 19.99 23.48
N TYR A 274 -5.73 18.68 23.34
CA TYR A 274 -6.83 17.75 23.04
C TYR A 274 -7.26 16.88 24.23
N LYS A 275 -6.83 17.23 25.45
CA LYS A 275 -7.30 16.62 26.68
C LYS A 275 -8.84 16.63 26.75
N GLY A 276 -9.44 15.48 27.05
CA GLY A 276 -10.88 15.30 27.13
C GLY A 276 -11.61 15.37 25.77
N GLN A 277 -10.90 15.36 24.65
CA GLN A 277 -11.49 15.32 23.31
C GLN A 277 -11.26 13.96 22.64
N ARG A 278 -12.16 13.59 21.72
CA ARG A 278 -11.99 12.37 20.91
C ARG A 278 -11.01 12.65 19.78
N VAL A 279 -10.03 11.79 19.60
CA VAL A 279 -8.99 11.93 18.57
C VAL A 279 -8.79 10.64 17.77
N LYS A 280 -8.16 10.75 16.60
CA LYS A 280 -7.62 9.62 15.84
C LYS A 280 -6.09 9.69 15.91
N ILE A 281 -5.45 8.59 16.26
CA ILE A 281 -4.00 8.46 16.15
C ILE A 281 -3.70 7.55 14.96
N GLY A 282 -2.97 8.08 13.98
CA GLY A 282 -2.52 7.37 12.79
C GLY A 282 -1.01 7.20 12.77
N GLY A 283 -0.51 6.19 12.08
CA GLY A 283 0.92 5.93 12.06
C GLY A 283 1.27 4.51 11.63
N THR A 284 2.57 4.24 11.53
CA THR A 284 3.07 2.87 11.63
C THR A 284 2.99 2.46 13.11
N PHE A 285 2.77 1.16 13.38
CA PHE A 285 2.78 0.68 14.76
C PHE A 285 4.13 0.85 15.44
N ALA A 286 5.24 0.72 14.69
CA ALA A 286 6.57 0.98 15.21
C ALA A 286 6.75 2.41 15.73
N ASP A 287 6.26 3.43 15.01
CA ASP A 287 6.37 4.83 15.45
C ASP A 287 5.46 5.11 16.64
N MET A 288 4.23 4.61 16.63
CA MET A 288 3.31 4.75 17.77
C MET A 288 3.85 4.04 19.03
N PHE A 289 4.49 2.88 18.88
CA PHE A 289 5.12 2.16 20.00
C PHE A 289 6.28 2.93 20.61
N ARG A 290 7.18 3.50 19.78
CA ARG A 290 8.30 4.33 20.27
C ARG A 290 7.82 5.49 21.14
N VAL A 291 6.76 6.16 20.69
CA VAL A 291 6.12 7.25 21.43
C VAL A 291 5.52 6.73 22.74
N ALA A 292 4.73 5.66 22.66
CA ALA A 292 4.07 5.09 23.83
C ALA A 292 5.08 4.68 24.90
N LYS A 293 6.16 4.00 24.50
CA LYS A 293 7.24 3.60 25.40
C LYS A 293 7.89 4.81 26.08
N ALA A 294 8.29 5.83 25.31
CA ALA A 294 8.92 7.03 25.86
C ALA A 294 8.02 7.79 26.85
N GLY A 295 6.72 7.87 26.57
CA GLY A 295 5.74 8.49 27.46
C GLY A 295 5.52 7.69 28.75
N LEU A 296 5.37 6.36 28.64
CA LEU A 296 5.19 5.46 29.78
C LEU A 296 6.42 5.45 30.71
N GLU A 297 7.64 5.46 30.17
CA GLU A 297 8.88 5.56 30.96
C GLU A 297 8.96 6.84 31.80
N ARG A 298 8.25 7.90 31.39
CA ARG A 298 8.13 9.18 32.12
C ARG A 298 6.90 9.26 33.02
N GLY A 299 6.09 8.20 33.08
CA GLY A 299 4.85 8.17 33.85
C GLY A 299 3.71 9.01 33.26
N VAL A 300 3.81 9.40 31.98
CA VAL A 300 2.80 10.19 31.27
C VAL A 300 1.86 9.27 30.49
N ARG A 301 0.57 9.62 30.47
CA ARG A 301 -0.45 8.99 29.63
C ARG A 301 -1.30 10.07 28.99
N CYS A 302 -1.87 9.76 27.83
CA CYS A 302 -2.84 10.63 27.20
C CYS A 302 -4.16 10.60 27.97
N GLU A 303 -4.82 11.75 28.09
CA GLU A 303 -6.15 11.89 28.69
C GLU A 303 -7.20 12.24 27.63
N PHE A 304 -7.24 11.48 26.53
CA PHE A 304 -8.25 11.67 25.48
C PHE A 304 -9.62 11.13 25.91
N ALA A 305 -10.69 11.60 25.28
CA ALA A 305 -12.04 11.14 25.59
C ALA A 305 -12.30 9.70 25.08
N PRO A 306 -13.21 8.96 25.74
CA PRO A 306 -13.69 7.67 25.25
C PRO A 306 -14.15 7.72 23.79
N GLY A 307 -13.85 6.66 23.04
CA GLY A 307 -14.12 6.59 21.60
C GLY A 307 -13.08 7.31 20.72
N SER A 308 -11.92 7.66 21.28
CA SER A 308 -10.69 7.90 20.51
C SER A 308 -10.21 6.58 19.91
N ILE A 309 -9.60 6.66 18.73
CA ILE A 309 -9.23 5.46 17.95
C ILE A 309 -7.77 5.51 17.53
N ILE A 310 -7.16 4.33 17.45
CA ILE A 310 -5.91 4.13 16.73
C ILE A 310 -6.22 3.47 15.39
N SER A 311 -5.60 3.96 14.33
CA SER A 311 -5.71 3.37 13.00
C SER A 311 -4.34 3.35 12.35
N GLY A 312 -3.76 2.16 12.22
CA GLY A 312 -2.43 1.98 11.66
C GLY A 312 -2.38 0.84 10.64
N GLY A 313 -1.17 0.59 10.17
CA GLY A 313 -0.83 -0.52 9.28
C GLY A 313 0.68 -0.67 9.16
N GLY A 314 1.12 -1.69 8.41
CA GLY A 314 2.56 -1.91 8.14
C GLY A 314 3.34 -2.62 9.25
N GLY A 315 2.68 -3.07 10.32
CA GLY A 315 3.28 -3.89 11.38
C GLY A 315 4.42 -3.20 12.15
N MET A 316 5.28 -4.01 12.78
CA MET A 316 6.50 -3.57 13.49
C MET A 316 7.71 -3.46 12.55
N LYS A 317 7.48 -3.13 11.27
CA LYS A 317 8.55 -3.02 10.27
C LYS A 317 9.59 -1.98 10.71
N GLY A 318 10.86 -2.38 10.75
CA GLY A 318 11.95 -1.53 11.23
C GLY A 318 12.09 -1.44 12.75
N TYR A 319 11.37 -2.28 13.51
CA TYR A 319 11.50 -2.45 14.95
C TYR A 319 11.55 -3.96 15.28
N LYS A 320 12.74 -4.56 15.13
CA LYS A 320 12.92 -6.03 15.19
C LYS A 320 12.67 -6.61 16.58
N ASP A 321 12.94 -5.84 17.63
CA ASP A 321 12.87 -6.29 19.03
C ASP A 321 11.61 -5.78 19.72
N ALA A 322 10.47 -5.81 19.01
CA ALA A 322 9.18 -5.46 19.58
C ALA A 322 8.81 -6.45 20.70
N PRO A 323 8.45 -6.00 21.91
CA PRO A 323 8.01 -6.91 22.96
C PRO A 323 6.61 -7.44 22.65
N ASP A 324 6.26 -8.63 23.15
CA ASP A 324 4.95 -9.26 22.88
C ASP A 324 3.75 -8.40 23.29
N ASP A 325 3.92 -7.53 24.29
CA ASP A 325 2.89 -6.64 24.84
C ASP A 325 2.85 -5.26 24.16
N TRP A 326 3.48 -5.08 23.00
CA TRP A 326 3.58 -3.77 22.33
C TRP A 326 2.21 -3.13 22.03
N GLU A 327 1.19 -3.93 21.67
CA GLU A 327 -0.18 -3.45 21.46
C GLU A 327 -0.79 -2.91 22.77
N ASP A 328 -0.55 -3.59 23.89
CA ASP A 328 -1.07 -3.19 25.20
C ASP A 328 -0.40 -1.91 25.71
N GLN A 329 0.89 -1.72 25.43
CA GLN A 329 1.60 -0.48 25.76
C GLN A 329 1.04 0.71 24.97
N ILE A 330 0.80 0.54 23.67
CA ILE A 330 0.16 1.57 22.83
C ILE A 330 -1.24 1.92 23.38
N LYS A 331 -2.09 0.91 23.61
CA LYS A 331 -3.44 1.09 24.17
C LYS A 331 -3.42 1.82 25.51
N THR A 332 -2.54 1.41 26.41
CA THR A 332 -2.37 2.00 27.75
C THR A 332 -1.92 3.46 27.68
N PHE A 333 -0.96 3.77 26.80
CA PHE A 333 -0.44 5.12 26.67
C PHE A 333 -1.47 6.09 26.09
N PHE A 334 -2.16 5.70 25.02
CA PHE A 334 -3.15 6.54 24.34
C PHE A 334 -4.53 6.53 25.00
N GLY A 335 -4.78 5.61 25.94
CA GLY A 335 -6.06 5.47 26.63
C GLY A 335 -7.16 4.97 25.70
N VAL A 336 -6.86 4.01 24.83
CA VAL A 336 -7.81 3.41 23.88
C VAL A 336 -8.00 1.93 24.13
N ASP A 337 -9.21 1.42 23.88
CA ASP A 337 -9.54 0.01 24.10
C ASP A 337 -9.18 -0.89 22.89
N PHE A 338 -9.15 -0.31 21.69
CA PHE A 338 -9.00 -1.03 20.44
C PHE A 338 -8.04 -0.31 19.48
N MET A 339 -7.26 -1.11 18.75
CA MET A 339 -6.38 -0.65 17.69
C MET A 339 -6.87 -1.16 16.34
N GLY A 340 -7.32 -0.23 15.50
CA GLY A 340 -7.62 -0.52 14.11
C GLY A 340 -6.36 -0.88 13.34
N ASN A 341 -6.43 -1.99 12.60
CA ASN A 341 -5.36 -2.48 11.74
C ASN A 341 -5.90 -2.80 10.35
N GLN A 342 -5.02 -2.76 9.36
CA GLN A 342 -5.32 -3.04 7.97
C GLN A 342 -4.14 -3.80 7.34
N TYR A 343 -4.45 -4.77 6.48
CA TYR A 343 -3.49 -5.54 5.71
C TYR A 343 -3.65 -5.30 4.21
N GLY A 344 -2.54 -5.12 3.51
CA GLY A 344 -2.48 -4.89 2.07
C GLY A 344 -1.09 -4.43 1.66
N PHE A 345 -0.93 -4.13 0.37
CA PHE A 345 0.34 -3.68 -0.20
C PHE A 345 0.11 -2.61 -1.27
N SER A 346 1.14 -1.81 -1.55
CA SER A 346 1.04 -0.55 -2.31
C SER A 346 0.45 -0.68 -3.72
N GLU A 347 0.66 -1.85 -4.32
CA GLU A 347 0.24 -2.21 -5.67
C GLU A 347 -1.27 -2.29 -5.81
N CYS A 348 -1.98 -2.60 -4.72
CA CYS A 348 -3.44 -2.62 -4.67
C CYS A 348 -3.99 -1.33 -4.06
N ILE A 349 -5.16 -0.92 -4.53
CA ILE A 349 -6.05 0.02 -3.85
C ILE A 349 -6.74 -0.69 -2.71
N GLY A 350 -7.30 -1.87 -2.98
CA GLY A 350 -8.07 -2.66 -2.02
C GLY A 350 -7.21 -3.25 -0.92
N ASN A 351 -7.43 -2.83 0.34
CA ASN A 351 -6.86 -3.44 1.54
C ASN A 351 -7.95 -4.02 2.47
N ALA A 352 -7.53 -4.86 3.42
CA ALA A 352 -8.39 -5.62 4.32
C ALA A 352 -8.34 -5.05 5.74
N PRO A 353 -9.47 -4.59 6.33
CA PRO A 353 -9.52 -4.21 7.74
C PRO A 353 -9.46 -5.45 8.64
N LEU A 354 -8.88 -5.29 9.83
CA LEU A 354 -8.95 -6.27 10.91
C LEU A 354 -10.35 -6.22 11.56
N GLY A 355 -11.04 -7.34 11.56
CA GLY A 355 -12.29 -7.55 12.28
C GLY A 355 -12.08 -7.72 13.79
N LYS A 356 -13.16 -7.69 14.56
CA LYS A 356 -13.12 -7.89 16.02
C LYS A 356 -12.74 -9.32 16.42
N ASP A 357 -12.86 -10.26 15.49
CA ASP A 357 -12.50 -11.67 15.60
C ASP A 357 -11.04 -11.95 15.18
N ASP A 358 -10.20 -10.92 15.07
CA ASP A 358 -8.77 -11.01 14.73
C ASP A 358 -8.45 -11.58 13.33
N PHE A 359 -9.39 -11.49 12.39
CA PHE A 359 -9.18 -11.80 10.97
C PHE A 359 -9.18 -10.54 10.10
N PHE A 360 -8.36 -10.53 9.05
CA PHE A 360 -8.45 -9.53 7.99
C PHE A 360 -9.48 -9.95 6.94
N TYR A 361 -10.36 -9.03 6.53
CA TYR A 361 -11.44 -9.32 5.59
C TYR A 361 -11.25 -8.60 4.27
N LEU A 362 -11.22 -9.35 3.16
CA LEU A 362 -11.08 -8.73 1.85
C LEU A 362 -12.45 -8.27 1.31
N PRO A 363 -12.57 -7.03 0.80
CA PRO A 363 -13.80 -6.60 0.16
C PRO A 363 -14.04 -7.35 -1.17
N PRO A 364 -15.27 -7.37 -1.71
CA PRO A 364 -15.60 -8.10 -2.93
C PRO A 364 -14.77 -7.74 -4.17
N TYR A 365 -14.23 -6.52 -4.24
CA TYR A 365 -13.36 -6.06 -5.34
C TYR A 365 -11.87 -6.38 -5.14
N SER A 366 -11.48 -7.00 -4.02
CA SER A 366 -10.13 -7.56 -3.80
C SER A 366 -10.23 -9.08 -3.81
N VAL A 367 -9.97 -9.70 -4.96
CA VAL A 367 -10.19 -11.15 -5.13
C VAL A 367 -8.93 -11.91 -4.72
N PRO A 368 -8.96 -12.71 -3.64
CA PRO A 368 -7.81 -13.52 -3.26
C PRO A 368 -7.73 -14.81 -4.07
N LEU A 369 -6.50 -15.22 -4.34
CA LEU A 369 -6.11 -16.59 -4.66
C LEU A 369 -4.89 -16.96 -3.80
N LEU A 370 -4.66 -18.26 -3.62
CA LEU A 370 -3.43 -18.76 -3.03
C LEU A 370 -2.66 -19.56 -4.07
N MET A 371 -1.37 -19.27 -4.17
CA MET A 371 -0.43 -20.01 -5.01
C MET A 371 0.33 -20.99 -4.14
N GLY A 372 0.34 -22.26 -4.56
CA GLY A 372 1.12 -23.32 -3.95
C GLY A 372 2.59 -23.28 -4.36
N PRO A 373 3.42 -24.16 -3.79
CA PRO A 373 4.87 -24.17 -4.00
C PRO A 373 5.29 -24.45 -5.46
N ASP A 374 4.46 -25.13 -6.26
CA ASP A 374 4.73 -25.42 -7.67
C ASP A 374 4.13 -24.36 -8.62
N GLY A 375 3.59 -23.27 -8.06
CA GLY A 375 2.95 -22.19 -8.82
C GLY A 375 1.49 -22.48 -9.21
N GLU A 376 0.91 -23.55 -8.69
CA GLU A 376 -0.48 -23.94 -8.89
C GLU A 376 -1.45 -23.10 -8.06
N ALA A 377 -2.68 -22.91 -8.54
CA ALA A 377 -3.75 -22.33 -7.73
C ALA A 377 -4.24 -23.35 -6.71
N LEU A 378 -4.21 -23.00 -5.42
CA LEU A 378 -4.80 -23.81 -4.36
C LEU A 378 -6.34 -23.68 -4.36
N PRO A 379 -7.07 -24.69 -3.84
CA PRO A 379 -8.52 -24.63 -3.74
C PRO A 379 -9.02 -23.40 -2.96
N ARG A 380 -10.18 -22.88 -3.32
CA ARG A 380 -10.84 -21.77 -2.61
C ARG A 380 -11.89 -22.29 -1.64
N GLU A 381 -11.59 -23.34 -0.88
CA GLU A 381 -12.51 -24.00 0.06
C GLU A 381 -11.79 -24.34 1.37
N GLY A 382 -12.55 -24.38 2.47
CA GLY A 382 -12.01 -24.70 3.79
C GLY A 382 -10.95 -23.70 4.23
N VAL A 383 -9.86 -24.23 4.79
CA VAL A 383 -8.70 -23.46 5.25
C VAL A 383 -7.49 -23.84 4.43
N GLN A 384 -6.81 -22.84 3.84
CA GLN A 384 -5.66 -23.05 2.97
C GLN A 384 -4.54 -22.08 3.32
N THR A 385 -3.30 -22.52 3.14
CA THR A 385 -2.10 -21.71 3.35
C THR A 385 -1.25 -21.71 2.10
N GLY A 386 -0.84 -20.54 1.64
CA GLY A 386 -0.01 -20.39 0.44
C GLY A 386 0.41 -18.95 0.20
N ARG A 387 1.11 -18.71 -0.92
CA ARG A 387 1.52 -17.36 -1.32
C ARG A 387 0.29 -16.58 -1.79
N LEU A 388 0.06 -15.40 -1.22
CA LEU A 388 -1.09 -14.58 -1.53
C LEU A 388 -0.98 -13.97 -2.94
N VAL A 389 -2.04 -14.14 -3.71
CA VAL A 389 -2.29 -13.41 -4.95
C VAL A 389 -3.56 -12.60 -4.77
N LEU A 390 -3.53 -11.32 -5.12
CA LEU A 390 -4.71 -10.46 -5.14
C LEU A 390 -4.97 -9.97 -6.55
N VAL A 391 -6.22 -10.08 -6.99
CA VAL A 391 -6.74 -9.36 -8.15
C VAL A 391 -7.59 -8.20 -7.62
N ASP A 392 -7.03 -7.00 -7.66
CA ASP A 392 -7.75 -5.78 -7.39
C ASP A 392 -8.53 -5.34 -8.63
N LEU A 393 -9.84 -5.25 -8.48
CA LEU A 393 -10.76 -4.89 -9.57
C LEU A 393 -11.00 -3.38 -9.65
N VAL A 394 -10.51 -2.58 -8.70
CA VAL A 394 -10.70 -1.11 -8.71
C VAL A 394 -9.89 -0.40 -9.82
N PRO A 395 -8.64 -0.78 -10.12
CA PRO A 395 -7.84 -0.16 -11.19
C PRO A 395 -8.49 -0.19 -12.57
N GLN A 396 -8.45 0.94 -13.27
CA GLN A 396 -8.92 1.09 -14.65
C GLN A 396 -7.80 1.50 -15.62
N SER A 397 -6.71 2.02 -15.07
CA SER A 397 -5.56 2.55 -15.80
C SER A 397 -4.29 1.71 -15.67
N TYR A 398 -4.28 0.70 -14.80
CA TYR A 398 -3.15 -0.23 -14.63
C TYR A 398 -3.64 -1.63 -14.26
N TRP A 399 -2.75 -2.62 -14.35
CA TRP A 399 -3.10 -4.00 -14.06
C TRP A 399 -3.23 -4.23 -12.55
N GLY A 400 -4.35 -4.82 -12.12
CA GLY A 400 -4.66 -5.05 -10.70
C GLY A 400 -4.29 -6.43 -10.16
N GLY A 401 -3.77 -7.34 -10.99
CA GLY A 401 -3.37 -8.69 -10.58
C GLY A 401 -1.93 -8.76 -10.09
N PHE A 402 -1.73 -9.05 -8.79
CA PHE A 402 -0.41 -9.11 -8.17
C PHE A 402 -0.19 -10.36 -7.32
N THR A 403 0.98 -10.96 -7.48
CA THR A 403 1.53 -12.00 -6.61
C THR A 403 2.40 -11.35 -5.56
N SER A 404 2.00 -11.48 -4.29
CA SER A 404 2.75 -10.94 -3.16
C SER A 404 3.95 -11.83 -2.83
N GLY A 405 4.82 -11.37 -1.93
CA GLY A 405 5.86 -12.21 -1.32
C GLY A 405 5.44 -12.72 0.07
N ASP A 406 4.15 -12.64 0.39
CA ASP A 406 3.59 -13.00 1.68
C ASP A 406 2.91 -14.37 1.57
N GLU A 407 3.19 -15.23 2.54
CA GLU A 407 2.43 -16.43 2.83
C GLU A 407 1.37 -16.10 3.87
N VAL A 408 0.13 -16.50 3.57
CA VAL A 408 -1.04 -16.25 4.43
C VAL A 408 -1.88 -17.51 4.54
N THR A 409 -2.69 -17.57 5.59
CA THR A 409 -3.75 -18.58 5.75
C THR A 409 -5.10 -17.94 5.53
N ILE A 410 -5.90 -18.48 4.60
CA ILE A 410 -7.25 -18.01 4.27
C ILE A 410 -8.28 -19.06 4.69
N HIS A 411 -9.30 -18.59 5.41
CA HIS A 411 -10.55 -19.31 5.65
C HIS A 411 -11.57 -18.87 4.59
N TRP A 412 -11.98 -19.78 3.72
CA TRP A 412 -12.79 -19.49 2.54
C TRP A 412 -14.29 -19.58 2.77
N ASP A 413 -14.71 -20.41 3.72
CA ASP A 413 -16.11 -20.67 3.98
C ASP A 413 -16.75 -19.51 4.74
N ASP A 414 -17.97 -19.13 4.32
CA ASP A 414 -18.77 -18.14 5.03
C ASP A 414 -19.20 -18.79 6.36
N GLU A 415 -18.67 -18.28 7.48
CA GLU A 415 -19.05 -18.68 8.84
C GLU A 415 -19.84 -17.56 9.53
N ASP A 416 -20.65 -17.90 10.52
CA ASP A 416 -21.27 -16.91 11.40
C ASP A 416 -20.22 -16.38 12.37
N THR A 417 -19.64 -15.22 12.06
CA THR A 417 -18.63 -14.54 12.87
C THR A 417 -19.22 -13.41 13.70
N GLU A 418 -18.47 -12.91 14.70
CA GLU A 418 -18.88 -11.74 15.51
C GLU A 418 -19.09 -10.49 14.65
N THR A 419 -18.36 -10.38 13.52
CA THR A 419 -18.50 -9.25 12.59
C THR A 419 -19.73 -9.38 11.68
N GLY A 420 -20.22 -10.60 11.45
CA GLY A 420 -21.27 -10.91 10.49
C GLY A 420 -20.86 -10.70 9.02
N TRP A 421 -19.56 -10.52 8.75
CA TRP A 421 -19.04 -10.27 7.41
C TRP A 421 -18.84 -11.57 6.63
N ARG A 422 -19.41 -11.63 5.43
CA ARG A 422 -19.35 -12.75 4.48
C ARG A 422 -18.26 -12.50 3.45
N ALA A 423 -17.02 -12.82 3.79
CA ALA A 423 -15.87 -12.75 2.88
C ALA A 423 -14.77 -13.73 3.31
N PRO A 424 -13.81 -14.04 2.41
CA PRO A 424 -12.61 -14.76 2.81
C PRO A 424 -11.87 -14.03 3.92
N ARG A 425 -11.42 -14.78 4.94
CA ARG A 425 -10.78 -14.27 6.15
C ARG A 425 -9.32 -14.68 6.18
N ILE A 426 -8.42 -13.71 6.22
CA ILE A 426 -6.98 -13.94 6.35
C ILE A 426 -6.61 -13.92 7.84
N ALA A 427 -5.94 -14.96 8.32
CA ALA A 427 -5.41 -15.00 9.68
C ALA A 427 -4.37 -13.89 9.91
N LYS A 428 -4.32 -13.33 11.12
CA LYS A 428 -3.38 -12.23 11.48
C LYS A 428 -1.90 -12.61 11.34
N SER A 429 -1.57 -13.90 11.40
CA SER A 429 -0.21 -14.40 11.19
C SER A 429 0.15 -14.41 9.70
N ILE A 430 1.03 -13.50 9.31
CA ILE A 430 1.46 -13.28 7.93
C ILE A 430 2.97 -13.36 7.87
N ARG A 431 3.51 -14.18 6.97
CA ARG A 431 4.95 -14.47 6.86
C ARG A 431 5.50 -14.01 5.52
N ARG A 432 6.66 -13.33 5.51
CA ARG A 432 7.37 -13.01 4.25
C ARG A 432 8.21 -14.21 3.82
N ILE A 433 8.06 -14.67 2.57
CA ILE A 433 8.74 -15.87 2.06
C ILE A 433 10.25 -15.60 1.89
N GLY A 434 10.62 -14.51 1.20
CA GLY A 434 12.02 -14.18 0.93
C GLY A 434 12.89 -13.83 2.17
N GLU A 435 12.30 -13.44 3.30
CA GLU A 435 13.07 -13.17 4.53
C GLU A 435 13.49 -14.45 5.28
N ASN A 436 12.75 -15.55 5.10
CA ASN A 436 13.00 -16.81 5.82
C ASN A 436 13.80 -17.83 5.02
N GLU A 437 13.81 -17.73 3.68
CA GLU A 437 14.45 -18.73 2.80
C GLU A 437 15.85 -18.33 2.32
N GLY A 438 16.34 -17.13 2.68
CA GLY A 438 17.72 -16.71 2.39
C GLY A 438 18.06 -16.54 0.90
N GLY A 439 17.06 -16.50 0.01
CA GLY A 439 17.22 -16.42 -1.44
C GLY A 439 16.33 -15.34 -2.10
N GLU A 440 16.55 -15.11 -3.40
CA GLU A 440 15.64 -14.27 -4.21
C GLU A 440 14.28 -14.96 -4.33
N ASP A 441 13.22 -14.26 -3.91
CA ASP A 441 11.82 -14.69 -4.01
C ASP A 441 11.42 -14.90 -5.49
N LYS A 442 11.62 -16.13 -5.99
CA LYS A 442 11.30 -16.57 -7.36
C LYS A 442 10.08 -17.48 -7.34
N ILE A 443 9.18 -17.31 -8.32
CA ILE A 443 8.02 -18.17 -8.53
C ILE A 443 8.46 -19.32 -9.45
N THR A 444 8.58 -20.54 -8.94
CA THR A 444 9.16 -21.66 -9.70
C THR A 444 8.11 -22.51 -10.42
N CYS A 445 7.94 -22.28 -11.72
CA CYS A 445 7.49 -23.31 -12.68
C CYS A 445 8.28 -23.12 -14.00
N ALA A 446 8.95 -24.17 -14.49
CA ALA A 446 10.02 -24.01 -15.49
C ALA A 446 9.55 -23.40 -16.83
N GLY A 447 8.34 -23.73 -17.29
CA GLY A 447 7.77 -23.18 -18.53
C GLY A 447 7.28 -21.73 -18.37
N SER A 448 6.67 -21.41 -17.24
CA SER A 448 6.24 -20.04 -16.94
C SER A 448 7.43 -19.13 -16.62
N GLN A 449 8.54 -19.67 -16.10
CA GLN A 449 9.72 -18.90 -15.74
C GLN A 449 10.43 -18.28 -16.94
N GLN A 450 10.57 -19.01 -18.06
CA GLN A 450 11.18 -18.44 -19.27
C GLN A 450 10.32 -17.31 -19.83
N ALA A 451 9.01 -17.56 -19.98
CA ALA A 451 8.04 -16.55 -20.38
C ALA A 451 8.10 -15.30 -19.49
N TYR A 452 8.25 -15.51 -18.17
CA TYR A 452 8.37 -14.44 -17.20
C TYR A 452 9.70 -13.67 -17.32
N ASN A 453 10.82 -14.35 -17.54
CA ASN A 453 12.12 -13.71 -17.73
C ASN A 453 12.11 -12.80 -18.95
N GLU A 454 11.59 -13.28 -20.09
CA GLU A 454 11.45 -12.47 -21.31
C GLU A 454 10.49 -11.28 -21.12
N PHE A 455 9.47 -11.45 -20.28
CA PHE A 455 8.61 -10.35 -19.85
C PHE A 455 9.37 -9.33 -18.99
N MET A 456 10.21 -9.77 -18.05
CA MET A 456 11.02 -8.89 -17.22
C MET A 456 12.06 -8.12 -18.04
N GLU A 457 12.72 -8.75 -19.01
CA GLU A 457 13.63 -8.08 -19.95
C GLU A 457 12.89 -6.99 -20.76
N PHE A 458 11.69 -7.31 -21.26
CA PHE A 458 10.83 -6.34 -21.95
C PHE A 458 10.47 -5.15 -21.06
N VAL A 459 10.06 -5.39 -19.81
CA VAL A 459 9.72 -4.31 -18.87
C VAL A 459 10.95 -3.43 -18.63
N ALA A 460 12.11 -4.03 -18.34
CA ALA A 460 13.37 -3.32 -18.11
C ALA A 460 13.85 -2.48 -19.31
N GLY A 461 13.38 -2.79 -20.52
CA GLY A 461 13.82 -2.14 -21.75
C GLY A 461 15.13 -2.71 -22.30
N GLU A 462 15.39 -3.99 -22.00
CA GLU A 462 16.56 -4.74 -22.46
C GLU A 462 16.26 -5.61 -23.71
N ALA A 463 15.00 -5.63 -24.16
CA ALA A 463 14.50 -6.43 -25.28
C ALA A 463 14.00 -5.59 -26.46
#